data_AF-A0A3B9FY21-F1
#
_entry.id   AF-A0A3B9FY21-F1
#
_cell.length_a   1.000
_cell.length_b   1.000
_cell.length_c   1.000
_cell.angle_alpha   90.00
_cell.angle_beta   90.00
_cell.angle_gamma   90.00
#
_symmetry.space_group_name_H-M   'P 1'
#
loop_
_entity.id
_entity.type
_entity.pdbx_description
1 polymer ?
#
loop_
_entity_poly.entity_id
_entity_poly.type
_entity_poly.pdbx_seq_one_letter_code
_entity_poly.pdbx_strand_id
1 'polypeptide(L)' 'MLILAKATLLAARARCESRGAHWRSDFPDTDPSQQYADIISYDNGAYSIRLDREHEYES' A
#
# COMPACT_ATOMS: atom_id res chain seq x y z
N MET A 1 14.03 -4.17 -12.32
CA MET A 1 13.03 -3.09 -12.16
C MET A 1 11.56 -3.55 -12.21
N LEU A 2 11.19 -4.68 -12.83
CA LEU A 2 9.79 -5.13 -12.90
C LEU A 2 9.17 -5.53 -11.54
N ILE A 3 9.97 -6.11 -10.63
CA ILE A 3 9.50 -6.53 -9.30
C ILE A 3 8.94 -5.35 -8.51
N LEU A 4 9.67 -4.23 -8.52
CA LEU A 4 9.28 -3.00 -7.83
C LEU A 4 8.06 -2.35 -8.48
N ALA A 5 8.01 -2.27 -9.82
CA ALA A 5 6.85 -1.74 -10.51
C ALA A 5 5.55 -2.50 -10.16
N LYS A 6 5.64 -3.84 -10.11
CA LYS A 6 4.50 -4.68 -9.69
C LYS A 6 4.16 -4.48 -8.22
N ALA A 7 5.16 -4.35 -7.35
CA ALA A 7 4.93 -4.05 -5.94
C ALA A 7 4.17 -2.73 -5.74
N THR A 8 4.61 -1.66 -6.43
CA THR A 8 3.93 -0.35 -6.40
C THR A 8 2.49 -0.45 -6.88
N LEU A 9 2.23 -1.16 -7.98
CA LEU A 9 0.88 -1.35 -8.50
C LEU A 9 -0.02 -2.10 -7.51
N LEU A 10 0.50 -3.16 -6.88
CA LEU A 10 -0.25 -3.95 -5.91
C LEU A 10 -0.57 -3.14 -4.65
N ALA A 11 0.39 -2.36 -4.13
CA ALA A 11 0.17 -1.47 -2.99
C ALA A 11 -0.88 -0.39 -3.32
N ALA A 12 -0.75 0.28 -4.47
CA ALA A 12 -1.71 1.28 -4.95
C ALA A 12 -3.13 0.70 -5.13
N ARG A 13 -3.26 -0.56 -5.54
CA ARG A 13 -4.55 -1.24 -5.67
C ARG A 13 -5.18 -1.57 -4.31
N ALA A 14 -4.36 -2.00 -3.35
CA ALA A 14 -4.81 -2.36 -2.00
C ALA A 14 -5.29 -1.13 -1.21
N ARG A 15 -4.71 0.04 -1.47
CA ARG A 15 -5.09 1.32 -0.85
C ARG A 15 -6.31 1.92 -1.54
N CYS A 16 -7.45 1.92 -0.85
CA CYS A 16 -8.72 2.44 -1.31
C CYS A 16 -8.98 3.84 -0.73
N GLU A 17 -8.04 4.76 -0.93
CA GLU A 17 -8.13 6.18 -0.55
C GLU A 17 -7.24 7.01 -1.47
N SER A 18 -7.39 8.33 -1.42
CA SER A 18 -6.43 9.27 -2.00
C SER A 18 -5.70 10.02 -0.89
N ARG A 19 -4.36 9.94 -0.88
CA ARG A 19 -3.51 10.58 0.12
C ARG A 19 -2.14 10.95 -0.47
N GLY A 20 -1.74 12.21 -0.35
CA GLY A 20 -0.46 12.70 -0.85
C GLY A 20 -0.32 12.50 -2.36
N ALA A 21 0.73 11.81 -2.79
CA ALA A 21 1.00 11.56 -4.22
C ALA A 21 0.13 10.44 -4.83
N HIS A 22 -0.55 9.63 -4.01
CA HIS A 22 -1.45 8.59 -4.49
C HIS A 22 -2.87 9.15 -4.59
N TRP A 23 -3.40 9.24 -5.81
CA TRP A 23 -4.75 9.73 -6.09
C TRP A 23 -5.53 8.72 -6.93
N ARG A 24 -6.80 8.55 -6.60
CA ARG A 24 -7.73 7.58 -7.20
C ARG A 24 -9.10 8.24 -7.39
N SER A 25 -9.61 8.24 -8.61
CA SER A 25 -10.92 8.82 -8.91
C SER A 25 -12.09 8.03 -8.31
N ASP A 26 -11.90 6.73 -8.05
CA ASP A 26 -12.87 5.85 -7.41
C ASP A 26 -12.83 5.93 -5.87
N PHE A 27 -11.78 6.53 -5.29
CA PHE A 27 -11.64 6.80 -3.86
C PHE A 27 -10.98 8.18 -3.65
N PRO A 28 -11.69 9.29 -3.93
CA PRO A 28 -11.09 10.62 -4.01
C PRO A 28 -10.70 11.23 -2.67
N ASP A 29 -11.27 10.72 -1.58
CA ASP A 29 -11.07 11.22 -0.23
C ASP A 29 -10.06 10.36 0.55
N THR A 30 -9.51 10.93 1.63
CA THR A 30 -8.72 10.18 2.61
C THR A 30 -9.63 9.30 3.47
N ASP A 31 -9.14 8.13 3.87
CA ASP A 31 -9.81 7.20 4.76
C ASP A 31 -8.99 7.06 6.06
N PRO A 32 -9.51 7.52 7.22
CA PRO A 32 -8.84 7.37 8.51
C PRO A 32 -8.48 5.93 8.87
N SER A 33 -9.22 4.93 8.37
CA SER A 33 -8.93 3.51 8.64
C SER A 33 -7.68 3.00 7.91
N GLN A 34 -7.22 3.73 6.90
CA GLN A 34 -6.06 3.43 6.06
C GLN A 34 -4.85 4.35 6.35
N GLN A 35 -4.87 5.06 7.48
CA GLN A 35 -3.80 6.00 7.84
C GLN A 35 -2.41 5.39 8.08
N TYR A 36 -2.31 4.06 8.09
CA TYR A 36 -1.09 3.31 8.38
C TYR A 36 -0.31 2.98 7.10
N ALA A 37 0.93 2.48 7.25
CA ALA A 37 1.75 2.05 6.12
C ALA A 37 1.27 0.72 5.53
N ASP A 38 1.24 0.61 4.20
CA ASP A 38 1.13 -0.70 3.54
C ASP A 38 2.53 -1.31 3.39
N ILE A 39 2.72 -2.48 3.98
CA ILE A 39 3.97 -3.23 3.90
C ILE A 39 3.79 -4.31 2.85
N ILE A 40 4.57 -4.20 1.78
CA ILE A 40 4.64 -5.20 0.72
C ILE A 40 5.92 -6.02 0.84
N SER A 41 5.76 -7.33 0.94
CA SER A 41 6.85 -8.30 0.95
C SER A 41 6.86 -9.10 -0.35
N TYR A 42 8.06 -9.48 -0.78
CA TYR A 42 8.27 -10.36 -1.92
C TYR A 42 9.15 -11.52 -1.51
N ASP A 43 8.65 -12.74 -1.65
CA ASP A 43 9.38 -13.97 -1.38
C ASP A 43 9.15 -14.98 -2.52
N ASN A 44 10.24 -15.43 -3.14
CA ASN A 44 10.26 -16.43 -4.20
C ASN A 44 9.12 -16.34 -5.25
N GLY A 45 8.82 -15.13 -5.74
CA GLY A 45 7.77 -14.90 -6.75
C GLY A 45 6.40 -14.54 -6.20
N ALA A 46 6.17 -14.73 -4.89
CA ALA A 46 4.94 -14.38 -4.21
C ALA A 46 5.02 -12.97 -3.62
N TYR A 47 3.91 -12.24 -3.70
CA TYR A 47 3.74 -10.95 -3.05
C TYR A 47 2.71 -11.07 -1.94
N SER A 48 2.97 -10.46 -0.80
CA SER A 48 2.00 -10.27 0.27
C SER A 48 1.94 -8.80 0.66
N ILE A 49 0.74 -8.32 1.01
CA ILE A 49 0.52 -6.96 1.49
C ILE A 49 -0.21 -7.04 2.82
N ARG A 50 0.25 -6.23 3.78
CA ARG A 50 -0.44 -6.00 5.05
C ARG A 50 -0.47 -4.52 5.38
N LEU A 51 -1.51 -4.08 6.06
CA LEU A 51 -1.59 -2.75 6.66
C LEU A 51 -0.94 -2.80 8.05
N ASP A 52 0.06 -1.98 8.29
CA ASP A 52 0.84 -1.97 9.53
C ASP A 52 0.13 -1.20 10.66
N ARG A 53 -0.95 -1.76 11.17
CA ARG A 53 -1.73 -1.13 12.27
C ARG A 53 -0.96 -1.06 13.59
N GLU A 54 0.02 -1.95 13.75
CA GLU A 54 0.81 -2.11 14.97
C GLU A 54 2.04 -1.18 14.99
N HIS A 55 2.29 -0.42 13.90
CA HIS A 55 3.45 0.46 13.71
C HIS A 55 4.81 -0.24 13.93
N GLU A 56 4.89 -1.54 13.63
CA GLU A 56 6.12 -2.32 13.79
C GLU A 56 7.19 -1.95 12.75
N TYR A 57 6.80 -1.34 11.63
CA TYR A 57 7.76 -0.92 10.61
C TYR A 57 8.55 0.34 11.00
N GLU A 58 7.93 1.25 11.75
CA GLU A 58 8.53 2.54 12.14
C GLU A 58 9.11 2.55 13.57
N SER A 59 9.08 1.39 14.26
CA SER A 59 9.63 1.20 15.61
C SER A 59 11.12 0.89 15.66
#